data_AF-A0A193G738-F1
#
_entry.id   AF-A0A193G738-F1
#
_cell.length_a   1.000
_cell.length_b   1.000
_cell.length_c   1.000
_cell.angle_alpha   90.00
_cell.angle_beta   90.00
_cell.angle_gamma   90.00
#
_symmetry.space_group_name_H-M   'P 1'
#
loop_
_entity.id
_entity.type
_entity.pdbx_description
1 polymer ?
#
loop_
_entity_poly.entity_id
_entity_poly.type
_entity_poly.pdbx_seq_one_letter_code
_entity_poly.pdbx_strand_id
1 'polypeptide(L)' 'MLRTVDTGTRLGADRYFVWQLRLAVRHDPQGLFETDIRVPVSPARFADFAEGRDIRVRVDPRTRHVVVDKRTE' A
#
# COMPACT_ATOMS: atom_id res chain seq x y z
N MET A 1 -7.06 7.14 -5.91
CA MET A 1 -7.82 5.87 -5.91
C MET A 1 -6.84 4.74 -5.60
N LEU A 2 -7.21 3.84 -4.70
CA LEU A 2 -6.45 2.62 -4.39
C LEU A 2 -6.90 1.50 -5.32
N ARG A 3 -5.96 0.82 -5.98
CA ARG A 3 -6.19 -0.45 -6.68
C ARG A 3 -5.26 -1.52 -6.12
N THR A 4 -5.75 -2.74 -6.01
CA THR A 4 -5.01 -3.84 -5.38
C THR A 4 -4.95 -5.07 -6.27
N VAL A 5 -3.76 -5.64 -6.36
CA VAL A 5 -3.50 -6.87 -7.13
C VAL A 5 -2.71 -7.82 -6.25
N ASP A 6 -3.24 -9.02 -6.05
CA ASP A 6 -2.46 -10.08 -5.41
C ASP A 6 -1.34 -10.53 -6.36
N THR A 7 -0.09 -10.51 -5.89
CA THR A 7 1.07 -10.89 -6.71
C THR A 7 1.27 -12.41 -6.76
N GLY A 8 0.49 -13.19 -6.01
CA GLY A 8 0.70 -14.63 -5.81
C GLY A 8 1.89 -14.97 -4.92
N THR A 9 2.70 -13.99 -4.51
CA THR A 9 3.82 -14.20 -3.60
C THR A 9 3.34 -14.26 -2.15
N ARG A 10 3.90 -15.19 -1.38
CA ARG A 10 3.61 -15.43 0.03
C ARG A 10 4.88 -15.35 0.85
N LEU A 11 4.81 -14.81 2.07
CA LEU A 11 5.93 -14.72 3.01
C LEU A 11 5.57 -15.42 4.32
N GLY A 12 6.53 -16.19 4.86
CA GLY A 12 6.41 -16.80 6.20
C GLY A 12 5.34 -17.89 6.32
N ALA A 13 5.29 -18.84 5.37
CA ALA A 13 4.29 -19.92 5.30
C ALA A 13 2.85 -19.39 5.29
N ASP A 14 2.52 -18.60 4.27
CA ASP A 14 1.18 -17.99 4.05
C ASP A 14 0.70 -17.01 5.12
N ARG A 15 1.57 -16.60 6.05
CA ARG A 15 1.24 -15.55 7.03
C ARG A 15 1.05 -14.18 6.40
N TYR A 16 1.70 -13.91 5.27
CA TYR A 16 1.56 -12.66 4.54
C TYR A 16 1.47 -12.88 3.04
N PHE A 17 0.61 -12.11 2.39
CA PHE A 17 0.36 -12.10 0.96
C PHE A 17 0.91 -10.79 0.41
N VAL A 18 1.80 -10.85 -0.58
CA VAL A 18 2.34 -9.63 -1.16
C VAL A 18 1.33 -9.07 -2.15
N TRP A 19 0.77 -7.91 -1.84
CA TRP A 19 -0.13 -7.18 -2.72
C TRP A 19 0.62 -6.04 -3.39
N GLN A 20 0.35 -5.84 -4.67
CA GLN A 20 0.72 -4.63 -5.38
C GLN A 20 -0.43 -3.62 -5.25
N LEU A 21 -0.12 -2.46 -4.70
CA LEU A 21 -1.06 -1.36 -4.56
C LEU A 21 -0.68 -0.25 -5.52
N ARG A 22 -1.60 0.15 -6.40
CA ARG A 22 -1.47 1.39 -7.17
C ARG A 22 -2.17 2.51 -6.42
N LEU A 23 -1.42 3.56 -6.12
CA LEU A 23 -1.85 4.68 -5.30
C LEU A 23 -1.84 5.95 -6.13
N ALA A 24 -2.91 6.74 -6.03
CA ALA A 24 -2.87 8.15 -6.41
C ALA A 24 -2.67 8.98 -5.13
N VAL A 25 -1.48 9.53 -4.95
CA VAL A 25 -1.05 10.26 -3.75
C VAL A 25 -1.13 11.76 -4.03
N ARG A 26 -1.98 12.45 -3.27
CA ARG A 26 -2.07 13.92 -3.29
C ARG A 26 -1.27 14.46 -2.11
N HIS A 27 -0.13 15.07 -2.38
CA HIS A 27 0.74 15.67 -1.37
C HIS A 27 1.02 17.12 -1.76
N ASP A 28 0.44 18.07 -1.03
CA ASP A 28 0.65 19.51 -1.23
C ASP A 28 1.97 19.93 -0.54
N PRO A 29 2.93 20.66 -1.16
CA PRO A 29 2.94 21.36 -2.47
C PRO A 29 3.47 20.56 -3.67
N GLN A 30 3.72 19.25 -3.52
CA GLN A 30 4.32 18.40 -4.55
C GLN A 30 3.34 17.97 -5.66
N GLY A 31 2.03 18.19 -5.48
CA GLY A 31 0.98 17.85 -6.43
C GLY A 31 0.45 16.41 -6.29
N LEU A 32 -0.26 15.96 -7.32
CA LEU A 32 -0.77 14.61 -7.45
C LEU A 32 0.25 13.75 -8.21
N PHE A 33 0.60 12.58 -7.67
CA PHE A 33 1.37 11.58 -8.41
C PHE A 33 0.81 10.18 -8.20
N GLU A 34 1.09 9.29 -9.15
CA GLU A 34 0.78 7.88 -9.03
C GLU A 34 2.03 7.07 -8.72
N THR A 35 1.90 6.02 -7.93
CA THR A 35 2.98 5.07 -7.66
C THR A 35 2.43 3.68 -7.39
N ASP A 36 3.23 2.67 -7.70
CA ASP A 36 3.01 1.29 -7.31
C ASP A 36 3.88 0.94 -6.11
N ILE A 37 3.31 0.26 -5.11
CA ILE A 37 4.05 -0.25 -3.96
C ILE A 37 3.71 -1.72 -3.72
N ARG A 38 4.67 -2.47 -3.18
CA ARG A 38 4.46 -3.85 -2.75
C ARG A 38 4.35 -3.91 -1.25
N VAL A 39 3.27 -4.47 -0.74
CA VAL A 39 2.97 -4.51 0.68
C VAL A 39 2.67 -5.95 1.08
N PRO A 40 3.40 -6.52 2.05
CA PRO A 40 3.01 -7.80 2.63
C PRO A 40 1.76 -7.59 3.49
N VAL A 41 0.62 -8.18 3.16
CA VAL A 41 -0.63 -8.01 3.91
C VAL A 41 -0.96 -9.33 4.62
N SER A 42 -1.28 -9.27 5.91
CA SER A 42 -1.80 -10.44 6.63
C SER A 42 -3.23 -10.71 6.17
N PRO A 43 -3.67 -11.99 6.00
CA PRO A 43 -5.05 -12.34 5.66
C PRO A 43 -6.10 -11.64 6.52
N ALA A 44 -5.83 -11.49 7.82
CA ALA A 44 -6.72 -10.83 8.76
C ALA A 44 -6.97 -9.34 8.45
N ARG A 45 -6.14 -8.72 7.60
CA ARG A 45 -6.18 -7.29 7.27
C ARG A 45 -6.54 -6.99 5.82
N PHE A 46 -6.93 -7.98 5.02
CA PHE A 46 -7.26 -7.77 3.60
C PHE A 46 -8.34 -6.69 3.39
N ALA A 47 -9.35 -6.63 4.26
CA ALA A 47 -10.42 -5.63 4.19
C ALA A 47 -9.91 -4.19 4.35
N ASP A 48 -8.79 -3.97 5.05
CA ASP A 48 -8.18 -2.64 5.20
C ASP A 48 -7.63 -2.12 3.86
N PHE A 49 -7.30 -3.01 2.94
CA PHE A 49 -6.70 -2.71 1.64
C PHE A 49 -7.65 -2.97 0.46
N ALA A 50 -8.96 -3.10 0.71
CA ALA A 50 -9.93 -3.22 -0.38
C ALA A 50 -9.96 -1.95 -1.24
N GLU A 51 -10.28 -2.09 -2.54
CA GLU A 51 -10.40 -0.93 -3.43
C GLU A 51 -11.44 0.08 -2.90
N GLY A 52 -11.15 1.37 -3.09
CA GLY A 52 -12.00 2.47 -2.59
C GLY A 52 -11.84 2.77 -1.10
N ARG A 53 -11.03 2.01 -0.35
CA ARG A 53 -10.66 2.35 1.03
C ARG A 53 -9.55 3.40 1.07
N ASP A 54 -9.56 4.21 2.12
CA ASP A 54 -8.47 5.12 2.44
C ASP A 54 -7.43 4.40 3.30
N ILE A 55 -6.16 4.52 2.91
CA ILE A 55 -5.02 3.99 3.65
C ILE A 55 -4.08 5.12 4.04
N ARG A 56 -3.46 5.02 5.22
CA ARG A 56 -2.40 5.95 5.61
C ARG A 56 -1.07 5.49 5.02
N VAL A 57 -0.38 6.43 4.38
CA VAL A 57 0.95 6.23 3.81
C VAL A 57 1.90 7.30 4.30
N ARG A 58 3.18 6.95 4.38
CA ARG A 58 4.28 7.90 4.54
C ARG A 58 4.94 8.09 3.19
N VAL A 59 5.21 9.34 2.84
CA VAL A 59 5.82 9.74 1.58
C VAL A 59 7.17 10.36 1.89
N ASP A 60 8.23 9.90 1.24
CA ASP A 60 9.48 10.64 1.13
C ASP A 60 9.32 11.69 0.01
N PRO A 61 9.27 12.99 0.33
CA PRO A 61 9.00 14.03 -0.66
C PRO A 61 10.17 14.27 -1.63
N ARG A 62 11.37 13.74 -1.36
CA ARG A 62 12.54 13.89 -2.25
C ARG A 62 12.58 12.79 -3.30
N THR A 63 12.25 11.57 -2.90
CA THR A 63 12.35 10.37 -3.76
C THR A 63 10.99 9.89 -4.28
N ARG A 64 9.88 10.46 -3.78
CA ARG A 64 8.50 9.98 -3.98
C ARG A 64 8.31 8.53 -3.54
N HIS A 65 9.20 8.03 -2.69
CA HIS A 65 9.07 6.70 -2.12
C HIS A 65 7.89 6.68 -1.15
N VAL A 66 7.00 5.72 -1.31
CA VAL A 66 5.78 5.60 -0.52
C VAL A 66 5.79 4.28 0.24
N VAL A 67 5.50 4.35 1.53
CA VAL A 67 5.34 3.16 2.38
C VAL A 67 4.01 3.21 3.11
N VAL A 68 3.36 2.07 3.28
CA VAL A 68 2.15 1.98 4.10
C VAL A 68 2.52 2.18 5.56
N ASP A 69 1.83 3.11 6.22
CA ASP A 69 2.00 3.37 7.65
C ASP A 69 1.23 2.29 8.43
N LYS A 70 1.87 1.15 8.65
CA LYS A 70 1.27 0.08 9.45
C LYS A 70 1.41 0.39 10.93
N ARG A 71 0.28 0.58 11.62
CA ARG A 71 0.21 0.21 13.04
C ARG A 71 0.31 -1.31 13.12
N THR A 72 1.43 -1.79 13.66
CA THR A 72 1.49 -3.07 14.38
C THR A 72 0.77 -2.86 15.69
N GLU A 73 -0.50 -3.24 15.73
CA GLU A 73 -1.17 -3.63 16.99
C GLU A 73 -1.05 -5.15 17.13
#